data_AF-A0A1G7XUE8-F1
#
_entry.id   AF-A0A1G7XUE8-F1
#
_cell.length_a   1.000
_cell.length_b   1.000
_cell.length_c   1.000
_cell.angle_alpha   90.00
_cell.angle_beta   90.00
_cell.angle_gamma   90.00
#
_symmetry.space_group_name_H-M   'P 1'
#
loop_
_entity.id
_entity.type
_entity.pdbx_description
1 polymer ?
#
loop_
_entity_poly.entity_id
_entity_poly.type
_entity_poly.pdbx_seq_one_letter_code
_entity_poly.pdbx_strand_id
1 'polypeptide(L)'
;MSDTRFRHGVVVGKFYPLHAGHAHLIRSAARQCERVTVEVIAASVESIPLAERAAWIREEHPTVRVVDHLDDTPVDFASDTAWQAHTATIAGLLDSPADAVFTSDAYGEELARRLGATWVQVDPGRIHNPISGTAIRADIAAHWHELAPAARASLAARIVVLGAESTGSTTLAAALAEELGTTWVPEYGREYSEIRDGGLDAPWRSDEFDLVVDRQMAMEDAALRRVPTPVLVCDTDVLATALWHERYVGRPARGIRRRADGHRPALYVLTGDEIPFVQDGMRDGEHIRHAMQRRFREVLAEQPVPWLEVRGSVAERVAAALPAVRDATARATSFAAPLEGRPLAEQEALRGRTAGDASR
;
A
#
# COMPACT_ATOMS: atom_id res chain seq x y z
N MET A 1 -22.94 15.47 27.02
CA MET A 1 -22.13 16.41 26.22
C MET A 1 -20.69 16.09 26.57
N SER A 2 -19.87 15.66 25.60
CA SER A 2 -18.46 15.39 25.85
C SER A 2 -17.80 16.72 26.22
N ASP A 3 -17.25 16.81 27.42
CA ASP A 3 -16.57 18.00 27.89
C ASP A 3 -15.20 18.06 27.21
N THR A 4 -15.15 18.59 25.99
CA THR A 4 -13.91 18.76 25.22
C THR A 4 -13.01 19.75 25.94
N ARG A 5 -11.83 19.28 26.35
CA ARG A 5 -10.89 20.04 27.19
C ARG A 5 -10.15 21.16 26.45
N PHE A 6 -9.97 21.02 25.14
CA PHE A 6 -9.23 21.96 24.29
C PHE A 6 -10.05 22.31 23.04
N ARG A 7 -9.86 23.49 22.45
CA ARG A 7 -10.53 23.85 21.19
C ARG A 7 -9.75 23.32 19.99
N HIS A 8 -8.42 23.40 20.04
CA HIS A 8 -7.54 22.94 18.96
C HIS A 8 -6.37 22.11 19.50
N GLY A 9 -6.33 20.84 19.13
CA GLY A 9 -5.18 19.96 19.36
C GLY A 9 -4.32 19.82 18.10
N VAL A 10 -3.01 19.67 18.27
CA VAL A 10 -2.09 19.28 17.18
C VAL A 10 -1.39 17.97 17.50
N VAL A 11 -1.26 17.13 16.46
CA VAL A 11 -0.43 15.91 16.45
C VAL A 11 0.54 16.03 15.29
N VAL A 12 1.84 15.95 15.55
CA VAL A 12 2.87 16.00 14.52
C VAL A 12 3.51 14.62 14.39
N GLY A 13 3.70 14.14 13.17
CA GLY A 13 4.32 12.84 12.94
C GLY A 13 4.81 12.63 11.52
N LYS A 14 5.78 11.73 11.38
CA LYS A 14 6.27 11.25 10.07
C LYS A 14 5.37 10.20 9.46
N PHE A 15 4.67 9.45 10.30
CA PHE A 15 3.80 8.33 9.94
C PHE A 15 4.46 7.37 8.96
N TYR A 16 5.70 6.99 9.25
CA TYR A 16 6.59 6.23 8.37
C TYR A 16 6.93 4.86 8.97
N PRO A 17 6.02 3.87 8.92
CA PRO A 17 4.63 3.92 8.43
C PRO A 17 3.58 4.27 9.53
N LEU A 18 2.31 4.45 9.13
CA LEU A 18 1.18 4.62 10.05
C LEU A 18 0.86 3.29 10.77
N HIS A 19 0.69 3.35 12.10
CA HIS A 19 0.53 2.16 12.94
C HIS A 19 -0.38 2.42 14.15
N ALA A 20 -0.71 1.38 14.91
CA ALA A 20 -1.66 1.40 16.02
C ALA A 20 -1.32 2.44 17.11
N GLY A 21 -0.03 2.59 17.46
CA GLY A 21 0.44 3.65 18.35
C GLY A 21 0.08 5.07 17.88
N HIS A 22 0.31 5.40 16.60
CA HIS A 22 -0.12 6.68 16.03
C HIS A 22 -1.65 6.82 16.05
N ALA A 23 -2.38 5.77 15.70
CA ALA A 23 -3.85 5.79 15.74
C ALA A 23 -4.38 5.99 17.16
N HIS A 24 -3.71 5.44 18.19
CA HIS A 24 -4.02 5.70 19.58
C HIS A 24 -3.78 7.18 19.94
N LEU A 25 -2.64 7.75 19.54
CA LEU A 25 -2.31 9.15 19.75
C LEU A 25 -3.35 10.09 19.13
N ILE A 26 -3.69 9.90 17.85
CA ILE A 26 -4.67 10.73 17.13
C ILE A 26 -6.06 10.63 17.75
N ARG A 27 -6.52 9.42 18.09
CA ARG A 27 -7.82 9.22 18.76
C ARG A 27 -7.86 9.84 20.15
N SER A 28 -6.74 9.83 20.88
CA SER A 28 -6.64 10.48 22.19
C SER A 28 -6.70 12.01 22.08
N ALA A 29 -6.12 12.60 21.04
CA ALA A 29 -6.30 14.02 20.73
C ALA A 29 -7.75 14.35 20.35
N ALA A 30 -8.34 13.56 19.45
CA ALA A 30 -9.70 13.80 18.94
C ALA A 30 -10.79 13.69 20.03
N ARG A 31 -10.57 12.88 21.07
CA ARG A 31 -11.50 12.79 22.22
C ARG A 31 -11.42 14.01 23.17
N GLN A 32 -10.33 14.76 23.12
CA GLN A 32 -10.05 15.84 24.07
C GLN A 32 -10.16 17.23 23.43
N CYS A 33 -10.34 17.31 22.12
CA CYS A 33 -10.36 18.57 21.37
C CYS A 33 -11.64 18.74 20.55
N GLU A 34 -12.11 19.98 20.39
CA GLU A 34 -13.19 20.30 19.42
C GLU A 34 -12.73 20.05 17.98
N ARG A 35 -11.47 20.39 17.66
CA ARG A 35 -10.81 20.04 16.40
C ARG A 35 -9.38 19.56 16.63
N VAL A 36 -8.88 18.73 15.71
CA VAL A 36 -7.49 18.28 15.69
C VAL A 36 -6.90 18.53 14.31
N THR A 37 -5.71 19.12 14.27
CA THR A 37 -4.84 19.13 13.09
C THR A 37 -3.77 18.04 13.26
N VAL A 38 -3.68 17.13 12.29
CA VAL A 38 -2.59 16.15 12.17
C VAL A 38 -1.66 16.62 11.07
N GLU A 39 -0.41 16.88 11.44
CA GLU A 39 0.64 17.33 10.54
C GLU A 39 1.52 16.15 10.15
N VAL A 40 1.49 15.82 8.86
CA VAL A 40 2.35 14.81 8.24
C VAL A 40 3.58 15.53 7.70
N ILE A 41 4.67 15.50 8.45
CA ILE A 41 5.93 16.13 8.04
C ILE A 41 6.89 15.02 7.60
N ALA A 42 7.25 15.01 6.31
CA ALA A 42 8.18 14.05 5.73
C ALA A 42 9.49 14.73 5.31
N ALA A 43 10.53 13.94 5.10
CA ALA A 43 11.78 14.38 4.49
C ALA A 43 11.94 13.75 3.09
N SER A 44 12.66 14.43 2.20
CA SER A 44 12.83 14.01 0.80
C SER A 44 13.58 12.67 0.63
N VAL A 45 14.27 12.23 1.68
CA VAL A 45 15.06 10.99 1.70
C VAL A 45 14.27 9.73 2.04
N GLU A 46 13.02 9.86 2.44
CA GLU A 46 12.21 8.73 2.91
C GLU A 46 11.48 8.05 1.74
N SER A 47 11.34 6.73 1.77
CA SER A 47 10.90 5.94 0.60
C SER A 47 9.38 5.89 0.39
N ILE A 48 8.58 6.20 1.42
CA ILE A 48 7.12 6.28 1.30
C ILE A 48 6.76 7.72 0.97
N PRO A 49 6.07 8.01 -0.15
CA PRO A 49 5.68 9.36 -0.52
C PRO A 49 4.84 10.08 0.54
N LEU A 50 5.04 11.40 0.68
CA LEU A 50 4.28 12.25 1.60
C LEU A 50 2.76 12.14 1.39
N ALA A 51 2.33 12.20 0.13
CA ALA A 51 0.91 12.13 -0.23
C ALA A 51 0.26 10.81 0.22
N GLU A 52 1.00 9.70 0.18
CA GLU A 52 0.52 8.39 0.59
C GLU A 52 0.33 8.34 2.11
N ARG A 53 1.29 8.84 2.88
CA ARG A 53 1.18 8.92 4.35
C ARG A 53 0.02 9.79 4.78
N ALA A 54 -0.17 10.94 4.12
CA ALA A 54 -1.29 11.82 4.38
C ALA A 54 -2.64 11.17 4.02
N ALA A 55 -2.69 10.41 2.91
CA ALA A 55 -3.87 9.64 2.54
C ALA A 55 -4.24 8.58 3.60
N TRP A 56 -3.25 7.88 4.17
CA TRP A 56 -3.51 6.93 5.26
C TRP A 56 -4.19 7.59 6.46
N ILE A 57 -3.72 8.78 6.88
CA ILE A 57 -4.35 9.49 8.01
C ILE A 57 -5.78 9.92 7.66
N ARG A 58 -6.00 10.47 6.46
CA ARG A 58 -7.34 10.91 6.02
C ARG A 58 -8.34 9.75 5.99
N GLU A 59 -7.88 8.56 5.59
CA GLU A 59 -8.72 7.38 5.55
C GLU A 59 -9.04 6.84 6.96
N GLU A 60 -8.02 6.69 7.81
CA GLU A 60 -8.17 6.09 9.15
C GLU A 60 -8.78 7.05 10.18
N HIS A 61 -8.65 8.36 9.96
CA HIS A 61 -9.10 9.41 10.86
C HIS A 61 -9.84 10.52 10.09
N PRO A 62 -11.03 10.25 9.51
CA PRO A 62 -11.74 11.19 8.64
C PRO A 62 -12.25 12.45 9.37
N THR A 63 -12.22 12.48 10.70
CA THR A 63 -12.69 13.61 11.52
C THR A 63 -11.61 14.64 11.84
N VAL A 64 -10.34 14.37 11.53
CA VAL A 64 -9.24 15.31 11.80
C VAL A 64 -8.87 16.07 10.53
N ARG A 65 -8.34 17.29 10.69
CA ARG A 65 -7.75 18.05 9.58
C ARG A 65 -6.35 17.51 9.34
N VAL A 66 -6.07 17.04 8.12
CA VAL A 66 -4.74 16.56 7.73
C VAL A 66 -4.05 17.60 6.86
N VAL A 67 -2.89 18.07 7.31
CA VAL A 67 -1.97 18.91 6.54
C VAL A 67 -0.65 18.17 6.38
N ASP A 68 0.02 18.40 5.26
CA ASP A 68 1.24 17.69 4.92
C ASP A 68 2.30 18.66 4.39
N HIS A 69 3.56 18.40 4.74
CA HIS A 69 4.69 19.25 4.36
C HIS A 69 5.97 18.43 4.20
N LEU A 70 6.81 18.85 3.26
CA LEU A 70 8.15 18.29 3.08
C LEU A 70 9.15 19.23 3.77
N ASP A 71 9.87 18.72 4.77
CA ASP A 71 10.85 19.48 5.54
C ASP A 71 12.16 18.70 5.66
N ASP A 72 13.21 19.20 5.00
CA ASP A 72 14.57 18.67 5.08
C ASP A 72 15.44 19.42 6.10
N THR A 73 14.82 20.21 6.99
CA THR A 73 15.53 20.89 8.07
C THR A 73 16.17 19.84 9.00
N PRO A 74 17.49 19.97 9.30
CA PRO A 74 18.17 19.05 10.20
C PRO A 74 17.48 18.92 11.56
N VAL A 75 17.42 17.70 12.07
CA VAL A 75 16.85 17.39 13.39
C VAL A 75 17.99 17.31 14.40
N ASP A 76 18.05 18.32 15.28
CA ASP A 76 18.98 18.36 16.40
C ASP A 76 18.28 18.92 17.65
N PHE A 77 17.96 18.03 18.59
CA PHE A 77 17.26 18.40 19.82
C PHE A 77 18.11 19.24 20.78
N ALA A 78 19.42 19.34 20.57
CA ALA A 78 20.31 20.22 21.34
C ALA A 78 20.47 21.62 20.70
N SER A 79 19.93 21.84 19.50
CA SER A 79 20.07 23.10 18.77
C SER A 79 18.80 23.95 18.85
N ASP A 80 18.92 25.12 19.46
CA ASP A 80 17.81 26.10 19.51
C ASP A 80 17.40 26.55 18.10
N THR A 81 18.36 26.71 17.19
CA THR A 81 18.10 27.05 15.79
C THR A 81 17.30 25.97 15.07
N ALA A 82 17.62 24.70 15.29
CA ALA A 82 16.85 23.59 14.73
C ALA A 82 15.41 23.61 15.27
N TRP A 83 15.25 23.77 16.59
CA TRP A 83 13.94 23.92 17.22
C TRP A 83 13.13 25.09 16.67
N GLN A 84 13.74 26.26 16.48
CA GLN A 84 13.08 27.43 15.90
C GLN A 84 12.57 27.15 14.49
N ALA A 85 13.40 26.51 13.65
CA ALA A 85 13.02 26.16 12.28
C ALA A 85 11.83 25.17 12.26
N HIS A 86 11.93 24.06 12.99
CA HIS A 86 10.84 23.06 13.08
C HIS A 86 9.55 23.64 13.64
N THR A 87 9.65 24.47 14.69
CA THR A 87 8.46 25.12 15.29
C THR A 87 7.82 26.11 14.31
N ALA A 88 8.63 26.85 13.54
CA ALA A 88 8.12 27.76 12.52
C ALA A 88 7.37 27.01 11.40
N THR A 89 7.90 25.86 10.95
CA THR A 89 7.21 24.97 10.01
C THR A 89 5.85 24.53 10.59
N ILE A 90 5.85 23.96 11.79
CA ILE A 90 4.64 23.45 12.45
C ILE A 90 3.61 24.58 12.64
N ALA A 91 4.01 25.71 13.21
CA ALA A 91 3.12 26.85 13.42
C ALA A 91 2.54 27.40 12.11
N GLY A 92 3.30 27.37 11.00
CA GLY A 92 2.85 27.81 9.68
C GLY A 92 1.81 26.91 9.01
N LEU A 93 1.70 25.65 9.43
CA LEU A 93 0.70 24.69 8.90
C LEU A 93 -0.66 24.79 9.63
N LEU A 94 -0.68 25.41 10.80
CA LEU A 94 -1.87 25.64 11.59
C LEU A 94 -2.69 26.82 11.03
N ASP A 95 -4.01 26.64 10.96
CA ASP A 95 -4.96 27.68 10.57
C ASP A 95 -5.33 28.63 11.72
N SER A 96 -5.10 28.19 12.96
CA SER A 96 -5.15 29.00 14.18
C SER A 96 -4.16 28.44 15.21
N PRO A 97 -3.79 29.21 16.24
CA PRO A 97 -3.00 28.69 17.36
C PRO A 97 -3.59 27.37 17.91
N ALA A 98 -2.70 26.46 18.30
CA ALA A 98 -3.08 25.22 19.00
C ALA A 98 -3.14 25.47 20.50
N ASP A 99 -4.14 24.89 21.17
CA ASP A 99 -4.27 24.94 22.63
C ASP A 99 -3.51 23.79 23.30
N ALA A 100 -3.34 22.67 22.58
CA ALA A 100 -2.67 21.48 23.08
C ALA A 100 -1.83 20.77 22.02
N VAL A 101 -0.66 20.28 22.43
CA VAL A 101 0.22 19.42 21.64
C VAL A 101 0.18 18.01 22.21
N PHE A 102 -0.13 17.03 21.38
CA PHE A 102 -0.21 15.63 21.79
C PHE A 102 0.99 14.85 21.25
N THR A 103 1.80 14.29 22.15
CA THR A 103 2.91 13.37 21.81
C THR A 103 2.99 12.25 22.84
N SER A 104 3.66 11.15 22.50
CA SER A 104 4.08 10.16 23.51
C SER A 104 5.47 10.46 24.08
N ASP A 105 6.35 11.00 23.24
CA ASP A 105 7.75 11.24 23.58
C ASP A 105 7.95 12.62 24.23
N ALA A 106 8.98 12.72 25.08
CA ALA A 106 9.24 13.88 25.95
C ALA A 106 9.57 15.18 25.20
N TYR A 107 9.97 15.12 23.92
CA TYR A 107 10.21 16.32 23.11
C TYR A 107 8.95 17.19 22.97
N GLY A 108 7.76 16.61 23.18
CA GLY A 108 6.49 17.34 23.11
C GLY A 108 6.36 18.45 24.16
N GLU A 109 7.07 18.36 25.29
CA GLU A 109 7.09 19.43 26.30
C GLU A 109 7.68 20.72 25.71
N GLU A 110 8.83 20.59 25.05
CA GLU A 110 9.53 21.73 24.44
C GLU A 110 8.77 22.27 23.23
N LEU A 111 8.19 21.38 22.40
CA LEU A 111 7.34 21.80 21.28
C LEU A 111 6.11 22.59 21.77
N ALA A 112 5.42 22.11 22.80
CA ALA A 112 4.26 22.79 23.38
C ALA A 112 4.65 24.16 23.96
N ARG A 113 5.77 24.24 24.68
CA ARG A 113 6.29 25.50 25.22
C ARG A 113 6.52 26.53 24.12
N ARG A 114 7.11 26.14 22.98
CA ARG A 114 7.38 27.05 21.86
C ARG A 114 6.13 27.45 21.09
N LEU A 115 5.12 26.59 21.04
CA LEU A 115 3.81 26.90 20.45
C LEU A 115 2.87 27.68 21.41
N GLY A 116 3.26 27.85 22.67
CA GLY A 116 2.40 28.45 23.69
C GLY A 116 1.18 27.58 24.05
N ALA A 117 1.31 26.27 23.90
CA ALA A 117 0.25 25.27 24.05
C ALA A 117 0.46 24.41 25.31
N THR A 118 -0.59 23.69 25.72
CA THR A 118 -0.51 22.66 26.77
C THR A 118 0.08 21.37 26.21
N TRP A 119 1.14 20.84 26.81
CA TRP A 119 1.59 19.49 26.45
C TRP A 119 0.66 18.44 27.07
N VAL A 120 0.18 17.52 26.23
CA VAL A 120 -0.57 16.33 26.65
C VAL A 120 0.21 15.09 26.26
N GLN A 121 0.89 14.50 27.24
CA GLN A 121 1.61 13.26 27.02
C GLN A 121 0.64 12.08 26.98
N VAL A 122 0.65 11.33 25.88
CA VAL A 122 -0.21 10.15 25.67
C VAL A 122 0.61 8.89 25.80
N ASP A 123 0.17 7.98 26.67
CA ASP A 123 0.83 6.71 26.98
C ASP A 123 2.33 6.89 27.35
N PRO A 124 2.65 7.62 28.45
CA PRO A 124 4.03 7.82 28.88
C PRO A 124 4.77 6.49 29.02
N GLY A 125 5.95 6.38 28.39
CA GLY A 125 6.72 5.15 28.38
C GLY A 125 6.19 4.04 27.45
N ARG A 126 5.15 4.32 26.64
CA ARG A 126 4.55 3.39 25.67
C ARG A 126 4.13 2.05 26.29
N ILE A 127 3.53 2.13 27.49
CA ILE A 127 3.15 0.94 28.27
C ILE A 127 1.99 0.20 27.60
N HIS A 128 1.02 0.94 27.05
CA HIS A 128 -0.15 0.33 26.42
C HIS A 128 0.09 -0.02 24.95
N ASN A 129 0.83 0.82 24.21
CA ASN A 129 1.19 0.58 22.81
C ASN A 129 2.71 0.69 22.62
N PRO A 130 3.48 -0.39 22.90
CA PRO A 130 4.95 -0.36 22.87
C PRO A 130 5.57 -0.24 21.46
N ILE A 131 4.74 -0.18 20.42
CA ILE A 131 5.20 -0.12 19.03
C ILE A 131 5.73 1.27 18.63
N SER A 132 6.71 1.28 17.73
CA SER A 132 7.25 2.48 17.10
C SER A 132 7.50 2.25 15.61
N GLY A 133 7.52 3.34 14.83
CA GLY A 133 7.90 3.26 13.42
C GLY A 133 9.29 2.66 13.21
N THR A 134 10.24 2.90 14.13
CA THR A 134 11.58 2.28 14.08
C THR A 134 11.53 0.77 14.23
N ALA A 135 10.75 0.25 15.19
CA ALA A 135 10.59 -1.19 15.37
C ALA A 135 9.93 -1.83 14.14
N ILE A 136 8.88 -1.21 13.59
CA ILE A 136 8.21 -1.69 12.37
C ILE A 136 9.15 -1.71 11.18
N ARG A 137 9.96 -0.67 10.96
CA ARG A 137 10.89 -0.65 9.82
C ARG A 137 12.04 -1.64 9.98
N ALA A 138 12.40 -2.00 11.22
CA ALA A 138 13.43 -3.00 11.50
C ALA A 138 12.94 -4.44 11.24
N ASP A 139 11.67 -4.74 11.56
CA ASP A 139 11.04 -6.03 11.29
C ASP A 139 9.53 -5.86 11.00
N ILE A 140 9.23 -5.51 9.76
CA ILE A 140 7.85 -5.24 9.34
C ILE A 140 7.00 -6.51 9.32
N ALA A 141 7.61 -7.68 9.11
CA ALA A 141 6.90 -8.94 9.08
C ALA A 141 6.40 -9.30 10.48
N ALA A 142 7.25 -9.16 11.51
CA ALA A 142 6.85 -9.40 12.91
C ALA A 142 5.79 -8.41 13.40
N HIS A 143 5.82 -7.17 12.89
CA HIS A 143 4.92 -6.10 13.31
C HIS A 143 3.80 -5.76 12.30
N TRP A 144 3.55 -6.62 11.33
CA TRP A 144 2.59 -6.35 10.26
C TRP A 144 1.18 -6.03 10.78
N HIS A 145 0.76 -6.73 11.83
CA HIS A 145 -0.54 -6.55 12.49
C HIS A 145 -0.70 -5.19 13.19
N GLU A 146 0.40 -4.49 13.48
CA GLU A 146 0.39 -3.15 14.09
C GLU A 146 0.10 -2.05 13.07
N LEU A 147 0.24 -2.32 11.78
CA LEU A 147 -0.01 -1.36 10.71
C LEU A 147 -1.51 -1.05 10.59
N ALA A 148 -1.81 0.24 10.38
CA ALA A 148 -3.15 0.65 10.02
C ALA A 148 -3.58 -0.05 8.70
N PRO A 149 -4.86 -0.44 8.55
CA PRO A 149 -5.37 -1.04 7.33
C PRO A 149 -4.98 -0.29 6.04
N ALA A 150 -5.03 1.04 6.02
CA ALA A 150 -4.61 1.86 4.88
C ALA A 150 -3.11 1.70 4.55
N ALA A 151 -2.25 1.60 5.57
CA ALA A 151 -0.82 1.38 5.38
C ALA A 151 -0.50 -0.04 4.92
N ARG A 152 -1.21 -1.05 5.43
CA ARG A 152 -1.10 -2.43 4.92
C ARG A 152 -1.45 -2.49 3.44
N ALA A 153 -2.50 -1.79 3.04
CA ALA A 153 -2.99 -1.85 1.68
C ALA A 153 -2.00 -1.32 0.64
N SER A 154 -1.20 -0.32 0.99
CA SER A 154 -0.21 0.22 0.05
C SER A 154 1.17 -0.42 0.16
N LEU A 155 1.53 -0.99 1.31
CA LEU A 155 2.84 -1.63 1.52
C LEU A 155 2.88 -3.12 1.14
N ALA A 156 1.74 -3.81 1.10
CA ALA A 156 1.73 -5.24 0.79
C ALA A 156 2.10 -5.51 -0.67
N ALA A 157 2.98 -6.49 -0.89
CA ALA A 157 3.32 -6.95 -2.22
C ALA A 157 2.17 -7.76 -2.81
N ARG A 158 1.51 -7.23 -3.85
CA ARG A 158 0.55 -7.97 -4.65
C ARG A 158 1.28 -8.88 -5.64
N ILE A 159 1.04 -10.18 -5.56
CA ILE A 159 1.56 -11.21 -6.46
C ILE A 159 0.40 -11.72 -7.30
N VAL A 160 0.45 -11.50 -8.62
CA VAL A 160 -0.62 -11.95 -9.52
C VAL A 160 -0.19 -13.25 -10.20
N VAL A 161 -0.96 -14.31 -9.99
CA VAL A 161 -0.83 -15.57 -10.74
C VAL A 161 -1.79 -15.50 -11.91
N LEU A 162 -1.30 -15.72 -13.12
CA LEU A 162 -2.13 -15.68 -14.31
C LEU A 162 -1.68 -16.71 -15.35
N GLY A 163 -2.51 -16.95 -16.36
CA GLY A 163 -2.26 -17.91 -17.42
C GLY A 163 -3.45 -18.04 -18.34
N ALA A 164 -3.26 -18.75 -19.44
CA ALA A 164 -4.37 -19.16 -20.27
C ALA A 164 -5.33 -20.07 -19.50
N GLU A 165 -6.51 -20.31 -20.05
CA GLU A 165 -7.48 -21.19 -19.43
C GLU A 165 -6.89 -22.60 -19.17
N SER A 166 -7.20 -23.18 -18.01
CA SER A 166 -6.78 -24.53 -17.61
C SER A 166 -5.27 -24.73 -17.42
N THR A 167 -4.52 -23.67 -17.13
CA THR A 167 -3.07 -23.78 -16.81
C THR A 167 -2.79 -23.86 -15.31
N GLY A 168 -3.81 -23.96 -14.45
CA GLY A 168 -3.66 -24.17 -13.01
C GLY A 168 -3.35 -22.90 -12.20
N SER A 169 -3.72 -21.72 -12.69
CA SER A 169 -3.52 -20.43 -12.00
C SER A 169 -4.20 -20.40 -10.62
N THR A 170 -5.48 -20.75 -10.53
CA THR A 170 -6.21 -20.87 -9.25
C THR A 170 -5.54 -21.82 -8.26
N THR A 171 -5.14 -23.00 -8.74
CA THR A 171 -4.47 -24.00 -7.88
C THR A 171 -3.12 -23.48 -7.38
N LEU A 172 -2.34 -22.81 -8.22
CA LEU A 172 -1.07 -22.22 -7.81
C LEU A 172 -1.26 -21.03 -6.88
N ALA A 173 -2.26 -20.17 -7.11
CA ALA A 173 -2.56 -19.02 -6.26
C ALA A 173 -2.90 -19.48 -4.83
N ALA A 174 -3.78 -20.47 -4.70
CA ALA A 174 -4.14 -21.06 -3.41
C ALA A 174 -2.92 -21.71 -2.72
N ALA A 175 -2.13 -22.49 -3.45
CA ALA A 175 -0.94 -23.16 -2.91
C ALA A 175 0.16 -22.18 -2.47
N LEU A 176 0.37 -21.10 -3.22
CA LEU A 176 1.30 -20.03 -2.81
C LEU A 176 0.81 -19.32 -1.56
N ALA A 177 -0.49 -19.04 -1.44
CA ALA A 177 -1.03 -18.40 -0.26
C ALA A 177 -0.87 -19.27 0.99
N GLU A 178 -1.11 -20.58 0.88
CA GLU A 178 -0.88 -21.56 1.95
C GLU A 178 0.59 -21.57 2.39
N GLU A 179 1.53 -21.72 1.45
CA GLU A 179 2.97 -21.77 1.73
C GLU A 179 3.50 -20.46 2.35
N LEU A 180 2.93 -19.32 1.98
CA LEU A 180 3.32 -18.00 2.49
C LEU A 180 2.58 -17.61 3.78
N GLY A 181 1.64 -18.44 4.26
CA GLY A 181 0.80 -18.12 5.41
C GLY A 181 -0.05 -16.86 5.20
N THR A 182 -0.53 -16.63 3.96
CA THR A 182 -1.31 -15.46 3.58
C THR A 182 -2.67 -15.82 2.98
N THR A 183 -3.43 -14.80 2.56
CA THR A 183 -4.71 -14.92 1.86
C THR A 183 -4.52 -14.77 0.35
N TRP A 184 -5.48 -15.26 -0.42
CA TRP A 184 -5.56 -14.99 -1.86
C TRP A 184 -6.93 -14.50 -2.29
N VAL A 185 -6.98 -13.83 -3.45
CA VAL A 185 -8.21 -13.35 -4.10
C VAL A 185 -8.51 -14.22 -5.31
N PRO A 186 -9.69 -14.86 -5.38
CA PRO A 186 -10.07 -15.66 -6.55
C PRO A 186 -10.39 -14.81 -7.78
N GLU A 187 -10.34 -15.44 -8.95
CA GLU A 187 -10.72 -14.84 -10.23
C GLU A 187 -12.23 -14.57 -10.29
N TYR A 188 -12.64 -13.30 -10.21
CA TYR A 188 -14.06 -12.93 -10.33
C TYR A 188 -14.63 -13.21 -11.73
N GLY A 189 -13.79 -13.17 -12.78
CA GLY A 189 -14.21 -13.50 -14.15
C GLY A 189 -14.83 -14.91 -14.27
N ARG A 190 -14.35 -15.86 -13.47
CA ARG A 190 -14.92 -17.22 -13.38
C ARG A 190 -16.30 -17.21 -12.75
N GLU A 191 -16.45 -16.57 -11.58
CA GLU A 191 -17.75 -16.43 -10.91
C GLU A 191 -18.77 -15.75 -11.82
N TYR A 192 -18.37 -14.69 -12.52
CA TYR A 192 -19.24 -13.96 -13.43
C TYR A 192 -19.70 -14.84 -14.61
N SER A 193 -18.81 -15.67 -15.15
CA SER A 193 -19.11 -16.56 -16.27
C SER A 193 -20.21 -17.58 -15.95
N GLU A 194 -20.33 -18.01 -14.69
CA GLU A 194 -21.37 -18.96 -14.24
C GLU A 194 -22.76 -18.33 -14.12
N ILE A 195 -22.84 -17.02 -13.83
CA ILE A 195 -24.10 -16.30 -13.60
C ILE A 195 -24.51 -15.40 -14.78
N ARG A 196 -23.73 -15.44 -15.86
CA ARG A 196 -23.90 -14.59 -17.03
C ARG A 196 -25.22 -14.87 -17.75
N ASP A 197 -25.93 -13.79 -18.13
CA ASP A 197 -27.14 -13.90 -18.92
C ASP A 197 -26.82 -14.44 -20.33
N GLY A 198 -27.56 -15.47 -20.76
CA GLY A 198 -27.28 -16.21 -22.00
C GLY A 198 -26.10 -17.19 -21.94
N GLY A 199 -25.45 -17.36 -20.77
CA GLY A 199 -24.38 -18.32 -20.56
C GLY A 199 -23.12 -18.06 -21.41
N LEU A 200 -22.28 -19.09 -21.58
CA LEU A 200 -21.04 -18.99 -22.33
C LEU A 200 -21.23 -18.90 -23.86
N ASP A 201 -22.38 -19.37 -24.35
CA ASP A 201 -22.69 -19.37 -25.79
C ASP A 201 -23.10 -17.99 -26.32
N ALA A 202 -23.57 -17.09 -25.45
CA ALA A 202 -23.94 -15.74 -25.86
C ALA A 202 -22.69 -14.86 -26.08
N PRO A 203 -22.65 -13.98 -27.10
CA PRO A 203 -21.50 -13.12 -27.36
C PRO A 203 -21.16 -12.21 -26.17
N TRP A 204 -19.89 -12.22 -25.75
CA TRP A 204 -19.38 -11.33 -24.70
C TRP A 204 -19.44 -9.86 -25.10
N ARG A 205 -19.86 -9.01 -24.17
CA ARG A 205 -19.93 -7.55 -24.34
C ARG A 205 -18.85 -6.87 -23.53
N SER A 206 -18.42 -5.69 -23.98
CA SER A 206 -17.32 -4.95 -23.32
C SER A 206 -17.68 -4.45 -21.91
N ASP A 207 -18.94 -4.09 -21.67
CA ASP A 207 -19.42 -3.61 -20.38
C ASP A 207 -19.42 -4.69 -19.29
N GLU A 208 -19.49 -5.96 -19.68
CA GLU A 208 -19.34 -7.09 -18.76
C GLU A 208 -17.92 -7.18 -18.21
N PHE A 209 -16.91 -6.92 -19.03
CA PHE A 209 -15.52 -6.86 -18.56
C PHE A 209 -15.25 -5.64 -17.69
N ASP A 210 -15.91 -4.50 -17.94
CA ASP A 210 -15.79 -3.33 -17.04
C ASP A 210 -16.29 -3.69 -15.62
N LEU A 211 -17.41 -4.42 -15.51
CA LEU A 211 -17.89 -4.95 -14.24
C LEU A 211 -16.91 -5.94 -13.60
N VAL A 212 -16.36 -6.87 -14.38
CA VAL A 212 -15.38 -7.85 -13.88
C VAL A 212 -14.16 -7.13 -13.29
N VAL A 213 -13.66 -6.12 -13.99
CA VAL A 213 -12.52 -5.31 -13.51
C VAL A 213 -12.87 -4.55 -12.23
N ASP A 214 -14.02 -3.90 -12.16
CA ASP A 214 -14.45 -3.18 -10.97
C ASP A 214 -14.53 -4.09 -9.74
N ARG A 215 -15.08 -5.29 -9.93
CA ARG A 215 -15.24 -6.27 -8.85
C ARG A 215 -13.91 -6.88 -8.43
N GLN A 216 -13.08 -7.28 -9.39
CA GLN A 216 -11.75 -7.83 -9.12
C GLN A 216 -10.90 -6.83 -8.33
N MET A 217 -10.79 -5.58 -8.80
CA MET A 217 -10.03 -4.54 -8.11
C MET A 217 -10.57 -4.27 -6.70
N ALA A 218 -11.90 -4.21 -6.53
CA ALA A 218 -12.51 -4.01 -5.21
C ALA A 218 -12.23 -5.17 -4.25
N MET A 219 -12.22 -6.41 -4.73
CA MET A 219 -11.86 -7.60 -3.94
C MET A 219 -10.38 -7.56 -3.53
N GLU A 220 -9.49 -7.21 -4.45
CA GLU A 220 -8.07 -7.04 -4.18
C GLU A 220 -7.81 -5.94 -3.13
N ASP A 221 -8.40 -4.77 -3.29
CA ASP A 221 -8.24 -3.65 -2.34
C ASP A 221 -8.80 -4.00 -0.95
N ALA A 222 -9.93 -4.72 -0.90
CA ALA A 222 -10.50 -5.19 0.36
C ALA A 222 -9.62 -6.25 1.05
N ALA A 223 -8.96 -7.12 0.28
CA ALA A 223 -8.05 -8.14 0.79
C ALA A 223 -6.75 -7.51 1.31
N LEU A 224 -6.17 -6.56 0.57
CA LEU A 224 -4.97 -5.80 0.95
C LEU A 224 -5.08 -5.14 2.33
N ARG A 225 -6.26 -4.65 2.71
CA ARG A 225 -6.51 -4.05 4.03
C ARG A 225 -6.52 -5.05 5.18
N ARG A 226 -6.70 -6.34 4.87
CA ARG A 226 -6.92 -7.42 5.83
C ARG A 226 -5.85 -8.50 5.78
N VAL A 227 -4.94 -8.43 4.80
CA VAL A 227 -3.90 -9.43 4.57
C VAL A 227 -3.06 -9.62 5.85
N PRO A 228 -2.81 -10.87 6.28
CA PRO A 228 -2.18 -11.14 7.57
C PRO A 228 -0.66 -11.02 7.53
N THR A 229 -0.07 -10.99 6.34
CA THR A 229 1.37 -10.84 6.10
C THR A 229 1.62 -9.80 5.01
N PRO A 230 2.86 -9.35 4.78
CA PRO A 230 3.16 -8.31 3.79
C PRO A 230 2.99 -8.70 2.32
N VAL A 231 2.30 -9.80 2.02
CA VAL A 231 2.14 -10.35 0.67
C VAL A 231 0.70 -10.80 0.44
N LEU A 232 0.08 -10.37 -0.67
CA LEU A 232 -1.24 -10.83 -1.12
C LEU A 232 -1.08 -11.57 -2.44
N VAL A 233 -1.69 -12.75 -2.55
CA VAL A 233 -1.74 -13.50 -3.83
C VAL A 233 -3.07 -13.23 -4.52
N CYS A 234 -3.07 -12.98 -5.82
CA CYS A 234 -4.28 -12.76 -6.62
C CYS A 234 -4.30 -13.78 -7.76
N ASP A 235 -5.40 -14.52 -7.89
CA ASP A 235 -5.69 -15.31 -9.06
C ASP A 235 -6.25 -14.38 -10.14
N THR A 236 -5.39 -14.05 -11.10
CA THR A 236 -5.58 -13.04 -12.15
C THR A 236 -5.72 -11.61 -11.61
N ASP A 237 -5.86 -10.66 -12.54
CA ASP A 237 -6.05 -9.24 -12.26
C ASP A 237 -6.70 -8.53 -13.47
N VAL A 238 -6.72 -7.19 -13.42
CA VAL A 238 -7.20 -6.33 -14.52
C VAL A 238 -6.43 -6.53 -15.82
N LEU A 239 -5.13 -6.86 -15.79
CA LEU A 239 -4.36 -7.13 -17.01
C LEU A 239 -4.87 -8.41 -17.68
N ALA A 240 -5.06 -9.49 -16.92
CA ALA A 240 -5.62 -10.72 -17.46
C ALA A 240 -7.01 -10.50 -18.06
N THR A 241 -7.86 -9.74 -17.37
CA THR A 241 -9.21 -9.38 -17.85
C THR A 241 -9.14 -8.59 -19.17
N ALA A 242 -8.17 -7.69 -19.34
CA ALA A 242 -7.97 -6.95 -20.59
C ALA A 242 -7.63 -7.86 -21.77
N LEU A 243 -6.85 -8.92 -21.54
CA LEU A 243 -6.46 -9.87 -22.58
C LEU A 243 -7.58 -10.85 -22.92
N TRP A 244 -8.37 -11.27 -21.93
CA TRP A 244 -9.61 -12.02 -22.18
C TRP A 244 -10.63 -11.20 -22.96
N HIS A 245 -10.77 -9.91 -22.65
CA HIS A 245 -11.60 -8.99 -23.45
C HIS A 245 -11.12 -8.94 -24.91
N GLU A 246 -9.82 -8.73 -25.14
CA GLU A 246 -9.24 -8.64 -26.49
C GLU A 246 -9.59 -9.87 -27.33
N ARG A 247 -9.54 -11.05 -26.70
CA ARG A 247 -9.91 -12.32 -27.30
C ARG A 247 -11.40 -12.42 -27.61
N TYR A 248 -12.26 -12.27 -26.60
CA TYR A 248 -13.69 -12.55 -26.74
C TYR A 248 -14.42 -11.50 -27.58
N VAL A 249 -13.96 -10.25 -27.54
CA VAL A 249 -14.57 -9.13 -28.27
C VAL A 249 -13.84 -8.85 -29.59
N GLY A 250 -12.64 -9.40 -29.78
CA GLY A 250 -11.84 -9.29 -31.01
C GLY A 250 -11.10 -7.96 -31.19
N ARG A 251 -11.00 -7.13 -30.13
CA ARG A 251 -10.25 -5.86 -30.14
C ARG A 251 -9.79 -5.47 -28.74
N PRO A 252 -8.65 -4.77 -28.58
CA PRO A 252 -8.18 -4.36 -27.26
C PRO A 252 -9.13 -3.41 -26.52
N ALA A 253 -9.42 -3.70 -25.24
CA ALA A 253 -10.11 -2.75 -24.35
C ALA A 253 -9.16 -1.64 -23.88
N ARG A 254 -9.09 -0.54 -24.65
CA ARG A 254 -8.24 0.63 -24.28
C ARG A 254 -8.54 1.19 -22.88
N GLY A 255 -9.81 1.16 -22.46
CA GLY A 255 -10.22 1.60 -21.12
C GLY A 255 -9.65 0.72 -20.01
N ILE A 256 -9.87 -0.60 -20.12
CA ILE A 256 -9.35 -1.59 -19.18
C ILE A 256 -7.82 -1.61 -19.18
N ARG A 257 -7.17 -1.50 -20.34
CA ARG A 257 -5.71 -1.47 -20.43
C ARG A 257 -5.10 -0.27 -19.67
N ARG A 258 -5.72 0.92 -19.75
CA ARG A 258 -5.27 2.07 -18.94
C ARG A 258 -5.39 1.82 -17.44
N ARG A 259 -6.42 1.08 -17.01
CA ARG A 259 -6.56 0.67 -15.60
C ARG A 259 -5.46 -0.32 -15.21
N ALA A 260 -5.16 -1.30 -16.06
CA ALA A 260 -4.04 -2.22 -15.85
C ALA A 260 -2.69 -1.50 -15.77
N ASP A 261 -2.46 -0.47 -16.59
CA ASP A 261 -1.20 0.29 -16.55
C ASP A 261 -1.02 1.07 -15.23
N GLY A 262 -2.12 1.42 -14.54
CA GLY A 262 -2.14 2.04 -13.22
C GLY A 262 -2.20 1.04 -12.05
N HIS A 263 -2.54 -0.22 -12.31
CA HIS A 263 -2.70 -1.28 -11.32
C HIS A 263 -1.53 -2.26 -11.39
N ARG A 264 -0.35 -1.83 -10.93
CA ARG A 264 0.88 -2.60 -11.07
C ARG A 264 1.12 -3.49 -9.86
N PRO A 265 1.07 -4.83 -9.99
CA PRO A 265 1.50 -5.72 -8.92
C PRO A 265 3.02 -5.68 -8.74
N ALA A 266 3.51 -6.31 -7.68
CA ALA A 266 4.94 -6.44 -7.41
C ALA A 266 5.59 -7.53 -8.26
N LEU A 267 4.82 -8.53 -8.70
CA LEU A 267 5.27 -9.66 -9.52
C LEU A 267 4.08 -10.30 -10.26
N TYR A 268 4.31 -10.69 -11.51
CA TYR A 268 3.45 -11.64 -12.23
C TYR A 268 4.07 -13.04 -12.25
N VAL A 269 3.27 -14.07 -11.96
CA VAL A 269 3.65 -15.48 -12.08
C VAL A 269 2.79 -16.11 -13.17
N LEU A 270 3.38 -16.31 -14.35
CA LEU A 270 2.73 -16.96 -15.47
C LEU A 270 2.80 -18.49 -15.30
N THR A 271 1.66 -19.16 -15.20
CA THR A 271 1.63 -20.63 -15.22
C THR A 271 1.85 -21.15 -16.64
N GLY A 272 2.71 -22.15 -16.81
CA GLY A 272 2.97 -22.78 -18.10
C GLY A 272 1.79 -23.60 -18.65
N ASP A 273 1.78 -23.75 -19.98
CA ASP A 273 0.75 -24.41 -20.78
C ASP A 273 1.02 -25.90 -21.06
N GLU A 274 1.98 -26.52 -20.35
CA GLU A 274 2.32 -27.95 -20.50
C GLU A 274 1.33 -28.91 -19.83
N ILE A 275 0.41 -28.43 -18.99
CA ILE A 275 -0.62 -29.26 -18.36
C ILE A 275 -1.57 -29.79 -19.44
N PRO A 276 -1.94 -31.09 -19.45
CA PRO A 276 -2.96 -31.61 -20.38
C PRO A 276 -4.27 -30.82 -20.28
N PHE A 277 -4.86 -30.45 -21.42
CA PHE A 277 -6.14 -29.75 -21.43
C PHE A 277 -7.23 -30.64 -20.84
N VAL A 278 -7.87 -30.19 -19.76
CA VAL A 278 -9.07 -30.84 -19.20
C VAL A 278 -10.27 -30.02 -19.66
N GLN A 279 -11.36 -30.64 -20.12
CA GLN A 279 -12.60 -29.94 -20.49
C GLN A 279 -13.59 -30.08 -19.32
N ASP A 280 -13.97 -28.98 -18.67
CA ASP A 280 -14.92 -28.96 -17.54
C ASP A 280 -16.30 -28.40 -17.91
N GLY A 281 -16.53 -28.12 -19.19
CA GLY A 281 -17.79 -27.60 -19.71
C GLY A 281 -17.83 -26.07 -19.83
N MET A 282 -16.84 -25.35 -19.31
CA MET A 282 -16.74 -23.89 -19.46
C MET A 282 -15.68 -23.43 -20.47
N ARG A 283 -14.95 -24.35 -21.12
CA ARG A 283 -13.67 -24.06 -21.78
C ARG A 283 -13.77 -24.06 -23.30
N ASP A 284 -13.10 -23.09 -23.93
CA ASP A 284 -13.17 -22.84 -25.38
C ASP A 284 -12.35 -23.85 -26.24
N GLY A 285 -11.28 -24.46 -25.68
CA GLY A 285 -10.49 -25.52 -26.35
C GLY A 285 -8.95 -25.36 -26.34
N GLU A 286 -8.22 -26.39 -26.77
CA GLU A 286 -6.76 -26.49 -26.63
C GLU A 286 -5.94 -25.51 -27.51
N HIS A 287 -6.34 -25.30 -28.78
CA HIS A 287 -5.64 -24.38 -29.71
C HIS A 287 -5.69 -22.92 -29.23
N ILE A 288 -6.77 -22.58 -28.54
CA ILE A 288 -7.06 -21.28 -27.94
C ILE A 288 -6.11 -21.00 -26.77
N ARG A 289 -5.82 -22.02 -25.96
CA ARG A 289 -4.91 -21.92 -24.81
C ARG A 289 -3.52 -21.48 -25.24
N HIS A 290 -2.94 -22.09 -26.27
CA HIS A 290 -1.60 -21.72 -26.73
C HIS A 290 -1.53 -20.30 -27.32
N ALA A 291 -2.58 -19.86 -28.03
CA ALA A 291 -2.66 -18.49 -28.54
C ALA A 291 -2.76 -17.46 -27.40
N MET A 292 -3.61 -17.71 -26.42
CA MET A 292 -3.72 -16.87 -25.22
C MET A 292 -2.44 -16.86 -24.41
N GLN A 293 -1.80 -18.02 -24.23
CA GLN A 293 -0.55 -18.12 -23.49
C GLN A 293 0.57 -17.31 -24.17
N ARG A 294 0.68 -17.38 -25.50
CA ARG A 294 1.62 -16.54 -26.25
C ARG A 294 1.30 -15.05 -26.06
N ARG A 295 0.02 -14.67 -26.08
CA ARG A 295 -0.41 -13.29 -25.88
C ARG A 295 -0.04 -12.77 -24.48
N PHE A 296 -0.21 -13.59 -23.42
CA PHE A 296 0.28 -13.25 -22.08
C PHE A 296 1.79 -13.01 -22.07
N ARG A 297 2.59 -13.91 -22.66
CA ARG A 297 4.06 -13.74 -22.73
C ARG A 297 4.47 -12.44 -23.44
N GLU A 298 3.85 -12.13 -24.58
CA GLU A 298 4.10 -10.89 -25.33
C GLU A 298 3.83 -9.66 -24.45
N VAL A 299 2.64 -9.58 -23.84
CA VAL A 299 2.22 -8.41 -23.07
C VAL A 299 3.03 -8.26 -21.78
N LEU A 300 3.38 -9.36 -21.11
CA LEU A 300 4.26 -9.32 -19.93
C LEU A 300 5.69 -8.89 -20.28
N ALA A 301 6.20 -9.25 -21.47
CA ALA A 301 7.53 -8.84 -21.94
C ALA A 301 7.60 -7.35 -22.33
N GLU A 302 6.47 -6.74 -22.71
CA GLU A 302 6.37 -5.34 -23.14
C GLU A 302 6.13 -4.34 -21.99
N GLN A 303 6.12 -4.81 -20.74
CA GLN A 303 5.81 -3.99 -19.57
C GLN A 303 6.87 -4.15 -18.47
N PRO A 304 7.00 -3.18 -17.54
CA PRO A 304 8.14 -3.13 -16.61
C PRO A 304 7.99 -3.93 -15.31
N VAL A 305 6.80 -4.46 -14.99
CA VAL A 305 6.61 -5.28 -13.78
C VAL A 305 7.38 -6.60 -13.94
N PRO A 306 8.18 -7.02 -12.96
CA PRO A 306 8.87 -8.31 -13.01
C PRO A 306 7.87 -9.46 -13.22
N TRP A 307 8.27 -10.45 -14.01
CA TRP A 307 7.48 -11.65 -14.19
C TRP A 307 8.37 -12.88 -14.38
N LEU A 308 7.82 -14.06 -14.08
CA LEU A 308 8.42 -15.34 -14.41
C LEU A 308 7.37 -16.32 -14.92
N GLU A 309 7.82 -17.32 -15.69
CA GLU A 309 6.99 -18.47 -16.06
C GLU A 309 7.39 -19.69 -15.23
N VAL A 310 6.40 -20.39 -14.66
CA VAL A 310 6.61 -21.61 -13.85
C VAL A 310 5.95 -22.83 -14.51
N ARG A 311 6.60 -23.99 -14.38
CA ARG A 311 6.17 -25.24 -15.01
C ARG A 311 6.26 -26.43 -14.07
N GLY A 312 5.60 -27.52 -14.45
CA GLY A 312 5.61 -28.78 -13.69
C GLY A 312 4.43 -28.92 -12.74
N SER A 313 4.58 -29.76 -11.72
CA SER A 313 3.61 -29.97 -10.64
C SER A 313 3.38 -28.71 -9.81
N VAL A 314 2.31 -28.69 -9.02
CA VAL A 314 2.00 -27.56 -8.11
C VAL A 314 3.18 -27.29 -7.17
N ALA A 315 3.78 -28.34 -6.59
CA ALA A 315 4.92 -28.21 -5.68
C ALA A 315 6.15 -27.62 -6.38
N GLU A 316 6.47 -28.05 -7.61
CA GLU A 316 7.58 -27.50 -8.39
C GLU A 316 7.34 -26.02 -8.76
N ARG A 317 6.12 -25.66 -9.11
CA ARG A 317 5.74 -24.27 -9.44
C ARG A 317 5.82 -23.35 -8.23
N VAL A 318 5.34 -23.81 -7.07
CA VAL A 318 5.48 -23.07 -5.80
C VAL A 318 6.96 -22.86 -5.50
N ALA A 319 7.76 -23.93 -5.53
CA ALA A 319 9.20 -23.85 -5.28
C ALA A 319 9.93 -22.89 -6.22
N ALA A 320 9.54 -22.85 -7.50
CA ALA A 320 10.10 -21.95 -8.49
C ALA A 320 9.69 -20.48 -8.30
N ALA A 321 8.44 -20.22 -7.87
CA ALA A 321 7.92 -18.87 -7.67
C ALA A 321 8.38 -18.22 -6.35
N LEU A 322 8.57 -19.01 -5.29
CA LEU A 322 8.86 -18.52 -3.94
C LEU A 322 10.03 -17.52 -3.86
N PRO A 323 11.20 -17.74 -4.49
CA PRO A 323 12.30 -16.78 -4.42
C PRO A 323 11.92 -15.41 -4.97
N ALA A 324 11.27 -15.37 -6.14
CA ALA A 324 10.84 -14.11 -6.76
C ALA A 324 9.74 -13.40 -5.93
N VAL A 325 8.84 -14.17 -5.31
CA VAL A 325 7.81 -13.62 -4.40
C VAL A 325 8.44 -13.01 -3.15
N ARG A 326 9.41 -13.70 -2.53
CA ARG A 326 10.13 -13.18 -1.36
C ARG A 326 10.91 -11.91 -1.70
N ASP A 327 11.58 -11.88 -2.84
CA ASP A 327 12.29 -10.68 -3.31
C ASP A 327 11.33 -9.52 -3.61
N ALA A 328 10.18 -9.79 -4.23
CA ALA A 328 9.16 -8.77 -4.48
C ALA A 328 8.59 -8.21 -3.17
N THR A 329 8.36 -9.07 -2.19
CA THR A 329 7.90 -8.68 -0.85
C THR A 329 8.94 -7.82 -0.14
N ALA A 330 10.20 -8.26 -0.13
CA ALA A 330 11.29 -7.52 0.50
C ALA A 330 11.51 -6.12 -0.12
N ARG A 331 11.36 -5.99 -1.45
CA ARG A 331 11.41 -4.68 -2.12
C ARG A 331 10.25 -3.78 -1.73
N ALA A 332 9.02 -4.31 -1.72
CA ALA A 332 7.82 -3.54 -1.35
C ALA A 332 7.88 -3.02 0.09
N THR A 333 8.52 -3.77 0.98
CA THR A 333 8.64 -3.43 2.40
C THR A 333 10.02 -2.89 2.78
N SER A 334 10.77 -2.32 1.83
CA SER A 334 12.07 -1.72 2.09
C SER A 334 11.93 -0.23 2.43
N PHE A 335 12.64 0.20 3.46
CA PHE A 335 12.59 1.58 3.95
C PHE A 335 13.94 2.26 3.84
N ALA A 336 13.96 3.46 3.25
CA ALA A 336 15.10 4.35 3.42
C ALA A 336 15.19 4.83 4.87
N ALA A 337 16.41 5.05 5.36
CA ALA A 337 16.63 5.64 6.68
C ALA A 337 15.99 7.04 6.75
N PRO A 338 15.21 7.34 7.81
CA PRO A 338 14.61 8.65 7.99
C PRO A 338 15.69 9.71 8.28
N LEU A 339 15.35 10.99 8.12
CA LEU A 339 16.32 12.09 8.17
C LEU A 339 17.17 12.13 9.46
N GLU A 340 16.52 11.96 10.61
CA GLU A 340 17.16 11.92 11.94
C GLU A 340 18.01 10.67 12.16
N GLY A 341 17.81 9.62 11.35
CA GLY A 341 18.63 8.42 11.34
C GLY A 341 19.94 8.60 10.56
N ARG A 342 20.15 9.77 9.93
CA ARG A 342 21.33 10.08 9.11
C ARG A 342 22.28 11.02 9.85
N PRO A 343 23.59 10.99 9.55
CA PRO A 343 24.57 11.93 10.10
C PRO A 343 24.17 13.39 9.83
N LEU A 344 24.43 14.30 10.79
CA LEU A 344 24.04 15.71 10.67
C LEU A 344 24.55 16.38 9.39
N ALA A 345 25.81 16.12 9.00
CA ALA A 345 26.39 16.65 7.76
C ALA A 345 25.62 16.22 6.49
N GLU A 346 25.04 15.01 6.51
CA GLU A 346 24.18 14.55 5.42
C GLU A 346 22.84 15.29 5.41
N GLN A 347 22.25 15.51 6.59
CA GLN A 347 21.02 16.30 6.73
C GLN A 347 21.19 17.74 6.21
N GLU A 348 22.31 18.39 6.56
CA GLU A 348 22.64 19.75 6.09
C GLU A 348 22.80 19.81 4.57
N ALA A 349 23.45 18.80 3.97
CA ALA A 349 23.62 18.70 2.52
C ALA A 349 22.29 18.44 1.77
N LEU A 350 21.31 17.81 2.42
CA LEU A 350 19.96 17.64 1.88
C LEU A 350 19.21 18.97 1.87
N ARG A 351 19.21 19.70 2.99
CA ARG A 351 18.59 21.02 3.10
C ARG A 351 19.06 22.00 2.01
N GLY A 352 20.36 22.01 1.72
CA GLY A 352 20.95 22.87 0.70
C GLY A 352 20.45 22.59 -0.73
N ARG A 353 20.04 21.36 -1.03
CA ARG A 353 19.49 20.97 -2.35
C ARG A 353 18.04 21.44 -2.51
N THR A 354 17.22 21.23 -1.49
CA THR A 354 15.80 21.60 -1.49
C THR A 354 15.62 23.12 -1.56
N ALA A 355 16.48 23.90 -0.89
CA ALA A 355 16.48 25.36 -0.99
C ALA A 355 16.89 25.88 -2.40
N GLY A 356 17.73 25.12 -3.12
CA GLY A 356 18.16 25.46 -4.47
C GLY A 356 17.09 25.22 -5.55
N ASP A 357 16.26 24.18 -5.38
CA ASP A 357 15.16 23.86 -6.30
C ASP A 357 13.93 24.76 -6.08
N ALA A 358 13.67 25.26 -4.86
CA ALA A 358 12.60 26.22 -4.59
C ALA A 358 12.90 27.65 -5.10
N SER A 359 14.13 27.92 -5.54
CA SER A 359 14.59 29.22 -6.05
C SER A 359 14.65 29.29 -7.59
N ARG A 360 14.12 28.27 -8.29
CA ARG A 360 13.99 28.19 -9.75
C ARG A 360 12.52 28.01 -10.12
#